data_AF-A0AA92IG94-F1
#
_entry.id   AF-A0AA92IG94-F1
#
_cell.length_a   1.000
_cell.length_b   1.000
_cell.length_c   1.000
_cell.angle_alpha   90.00
_cell.angle_beta   90.00
_cell.angle_gamma   90.00
#
_symmetry.space_group_name_H-M   'P 1'
#
loop_
_entity.id
_entity.type
_entity.pdbx_description
1 polymer ?
#
loop_
_entity_poly.entity_id
_entity_poly.type
_entity_poly.pdbx_seq_one_letter_code
_entity_poly.pdbx_strand_id
1 'polypeptide(L)' 'MVDKHLAKAVVDVAVFLEFSDSGVVNEDSAVAMLEQIASELQCMEISEQESIAFHFKELADQYGDKKEFVEGLSDMLGIA' A
#
# COMPACT_ATOMS: atom_id res chain seq x y z
N MET A 1 9.54 11.28 9.00
CA MET A 1 9.57 11.36 7.52
C MET A 1 10.01 10.00 7.02
N VAL A 2 9.15 9.33 6.27
CA VAL A 2 9.33 7.93 5.89
C VAL A 2 10.28 7.85 4.69
N ASP A 3 11.15 6.84 4.68
CA ASP A 3 12.01 6.59 3.52
C ASP A 3 11.15 6.10 2.33
N LYS A 4 11.33 6.68 1.15
CA LYS A 4 10.60 6.31 -0.07
C LYS A 4 10.71 4.82 -0.43
N HIS A 5 11.80 4.15 -0.04
CA HIS A 5 11.99 2.72 -0.29
C HIS A 5 11.15 1.85 0.66
N LEU A 6 10.83 2.33 1.87
CA LEU A 6 9.85 1.69 2.74
C LEU A 6 8.45 1.82 2.14
N ALA A 7 8.09 3.02 1.68
CA ALA A 7 6.82 3.24 0.98
C ALA A 7 6.70 2.31 -0.25
N LYS A 8 7.77 2.24 -1.07
CA LYS A 8 7.82 1.34 -2.22
C LYS A 8 7.64 -0.13 -1.83
N ALA A 9 8.29 -0.60 -0.76
CA ALA A 9 8.14 -1.98 -0.30
C ALA A 9 6.70 -2.28 0.09
N VAL A 10 6.01 -1.34 0.75
CA VAL A 10 4.58 -1.49 1.08
C VAL A 10 3.73 -1.55 -0.18
N VAL A 11 3.95 -0.66 -1.15
CA VAL A 11 3.21 -0.67 -2.42
C VAL A 11 3.46 -1.96 -3.20
N ASP A 12 4.70 -2.42 -3.28
CA ASP A 12 5.07 -3.67 -3.96
C ASP A 12 4.32 -4.87 -3.36
N VAL A 13 4.23 -4.93 -2.02
CA VAL A 13 3.48 -5.97 -1.31
C VAL A 13 1.98 -5.82 -1.56
N ALA A 14 1.42 -4.63 -1.45
CA ALA A 14 -0.02 -4.40 -1.68
C ALA A 14 -0.42 -4.78 -3.11
N VAL A 15 0.38 -4.39 -4.11
CA VAL A 15 0.21 -4.78 -5.51
C VAL A 15 0.32 -6.29 -5.68
N PHE A 16 1.28 -6.93 -5.03
CA PHE A 16 1.40 -8.38 -5.11
C PHE A 16 0.17 -9.09 -4.52
N LEU A 17 -0.35 -8.62 -3.38
CA LEU A 17 -1.51 -9.21 -2.73
C LEU A 17 -2.80 -9.02 -3.56
N GLU A 18 -3.00 -7.83 -4.13
CA GLU A 18 -4.21 -7.50 -4.90
C GLU A 18 -4.24 -8.15 -6.30
N PHE A 19 -3.09 -8.21 -6.98
CA PHE A 19 -3.04 -8.62 -8.39
C PHE A 19 -2.49 -10.03 -8.62
N SER A 20 -2.23 -10.79 -7.55
CA SER A 20 -1.88 -12.21 -7.69
C SER A 20 -3.11 -13.06 -7.93
N ASP A 21 -2.98 -14.07 -8.80
CA ASP A 21 -4.03 -15.06 -8.98
C ASP A 21 -4.30 -15.86 -7.70
N SER A 22 -5.53 -16.33 -7.53
CA SER A 22 -5.95 -17.12 -6.36
C SER A 22 -5.20 -18.44 -6.17
N GLY A 23 -4.48 -18.91 -7.20
CA GLY A 23 -3.56 -20.04 -7.12
C GLY A 23 -2.18 -19.72 -6.50
N VAL A 24 -1.85 -18.43 -6.37
CA VAL A 24 -0.59 -17.94 -5.78
C VAL A 24 -0.85 -17.36 -4.40
N VAL A 25 -1.84 -16.46 -4.28
CA VAL A 25 -2.27 -15.86 -3.01
C VAL A 25 -3.76 -16.10 -2.85
N ASN A 26 -4.16 -16.76 -1.78
CA ASN A 26 -5.58 -16.90 -1.45
C ASN A 26 -6.16 -15.51 -1.11
N GLU A 27 -7.30 -15.17 -1.70
CA GLU A 27 -7.95 -13.85 -1.57
C GLU A 27 -8.18 -13.45 -0.11
N ASP A 28 -8.72 -14.35 0.73
CA ASP A 28 -8.95 -14.07 2.16
C ASP A 28 -7.64 -13.75 2.89
N SER A 29 -6.57 -14.47 2.54
CA SER A 29 -5.23 -14.23 3.11
C SER A 29 -4.64 -12.90 2.63
N ALA A 30 -4.92 -12.52 1.38
CA ALA A 30 -4.50 -11.23 0.82
C ALA A 30 -5.15 -10.07 1.57
N VAL A 31 -6.47 -10.15 1.74
CA VAL A 31 -7.26 -9.16 2.50
C VAL A 31 -6.77 -9.06 3.94
N ALA A 32 -6.61 -10.18 4.64
CA ALA A 32 -6.14 -10.18 6.02
C ALA A 32 -4.75 -9.52 6.19
N MET A 33 -3.85 -9.73 5.23
CA MET A 33 -2.53 -9.10 5.25
C MET A 33 -2.61 -7.60 4.95
N LEU A 34 -3.46 -7.16 4.01
CA LEU A 34 -3.70 -5.74 3.75
C LEU A 34 -4.30 -5.02 4.96
N GLU A 35 -5.25 -5.66 5.66
CA GLU A 35 -5.82 -5.15 6.91
C GLU A 35 -4.75 -5.02 8.01
N GLN A 36 -3.85 -6.01 8.12
CA GLN A 36 -2.75 -5.94 9.08
C GLN A 36 -1.77 -4.79 8.75
N ILE A 37 -1.44 -4.60 7.47
CA ILE A 37 -0.62 -3.46 7.02
C ILE A 37 -1.31 -2.14 7.37
N ALA A 38 -2.60 -2.01 7.07
CA ALA A 38 -3.39 -0.82 7.38
C ALA A 38 -3.34 -0.51 8.88
N SER A 39 -3.58 -1.52 9.72
CA SER A 39 -3.54 -1.36 11.18
C SER A 39 -2.20 -0.84 11.69
N GLU A 40 -1.07 -1.34 11.16
CA GLU A 40 0.25 -0.89 11.61
C GLU A 40 0.54 0.54 11.14
N LEU A 41 0.20 0.88 9.88
CA LEU A 41 0.40 2.22 9.34
C LEU A 41 -0.48 3.26 10.07
N GLN A 42 -1.70 2.90 10.46
CA GLN A 42 -2.58 3.75 11.25
C GLN A 42 -2.04 4.02 12.67
N CYS A 43 -1.13 3.20 13.19
CA CYS A 43 -0.44 3.46 14.46
C CYS A 43 0.74 4.42 14.35
N MET A 44 1.16 4.80 13.12
CA MET A 44 2.23 5.76 12.92
C MET A 44 1.79 7.17 13.32
N GLU A 45 2.75 8.06 13.57
CA GLU A 45 2.48 9.48 13.78
C GLU A 45 1.87 10.10 12.51
N ILE A 46 0.96 11.07 12.68
CA ILE A 46 0.22 11.71 11.56
C ILE A 46 1.18 12.23 10.48
N SER A 47 2.29 12.86 10.89
CA SER A 47 3.30 13.37 9.94
C SER A 47 3.99 12.27 9.12
N GLU A 48 4.04 11.04 9.62
CA GLU A 48 4.61 9.90 8.92
C GLU A 48 3.57 9.20 8.03
N GLN A 49 2.30 9.20 8.45
CA GLN A 49 1.17 8.79 7.60
C GLN A 49 1.05 9.70 6.36
N GLU A 50 1.11 11.02 6.55
CA GLU A 50 1.12 11.98 5.43
C GLU A 50 2.34 11.77 4.51
N SER A 51 3.51 11.50 5.10
CA SER A 51 4.74 11.23 4.36
C SER A 51 4.66 9.96 3.52
N ILE A 52 4.10 8.88 4.04
CA ILE A 52 3.98 7.62 3.28
C ILE A 52 2.90 7.72 2.21
N ALA A 53 1.76 8.37 2.50
CA ALA A 53 0.69 8.62 1.54
C ALA A 53 1.17 9.48 0.36
N PHE A 54 1.98 10.50 0.63
CA PHE A 54 2.65 11.30 -0.40
C PHE A 54 3.52 10.42 -1.32
N HIS A 55 4.35 9.55 -0.74
CA HIS A 55 5.19 8.66 -1.53
C HIS A 55 4.41 7.63 -2.36
N PHE A 56 3.27 7.13 -1.88
CA PHE A 56 2.42 6.27 -2.71
C PHE A 56 1.99 6.97 -4.00
N LYS A 57 1.55 8.22 -3.90
CA LYS A 57 1.16 9.03 -5.07
C LYS A 57 2.34 9.29 -6.02
N GLU A 58 3.53 9.60 -5.49
CA GLU A 58 4.73 9.77 -6.32
C GLU A 58 5.17 8.47 -7.02
N LEU A 59 4.96 7.33 -6.36
CA LEU A 59 5.37 6.03 -6.88
C LEU A 59 4.38 5.47 -7.90
N ALA A 60 3.12 5.91 -7.91
CA ALA A 60 2.05 5.32 -8.70
C ALA A 60 2.35 5.24 -10.21
N ASP A 61 3.01 6.25 -10.77
CA ASP A 61 3.41 6.27 -12.20
C ASP A 61 4.35 5.10 -12.58
N GLN A 62 5.01 4.47 -11.61
CA GLN A 62 5.92 3.34 -11.84
C GLN A 62 5.18 1.99 -11.99
N TYR A 63 3.89 1.93 -11.65
CA TYR A 63 3.12 0.68 -11.60
C TYR A 63 2.22 0.43 -12.82
N GLY A 64 2.34 1.26 -13.87
CA GLY A 64 1.71 1.02 -15.16
C GLY A 64 0.18 0.87 -15.07
N ASP A 65 -0.33 -0.32 -15.42
CA ASP A 65 -1.76 -0.67 -15.37
C ASP A 65 -2.35 -0.64 -13.96
N LYS A 66 -1.51 -0.68 -12.92
CA LYS A 66 -1.92 -0.70 -11.51
C LYS A 66 -1.83 0.69 -10.86
N LYS A 67 -1.54 1.73 -11.65
CA LYS A 67 -1.39 3.10 -11.17
C LYS A 67 -2.57 3.56 -10.31
N GLU A 68 -3.81 3.37 -10.79
CA GLU A 68 -5.02 3.82 -10.07
C GLU A 68 -5.16 3.16 -8.70
N PHE A 69 -4.80 1.88 -8.59
CA PHE A 69 -4.76 1.18 -7.30
C PHE A 69 -3.74 1.81 -6.35
N VAL A 70 -2.53 2.10 -6.85
CA VAL A 70 -1.46 2.70 -6.03
C VAL A 70 -1.82 4.14 -5.61
N GLU A 71 -2.49 4.92 -6.47
CA GLU A 71 -2.96 6.26 -6.11
C GLU A 71 -4.02 6.24 -5.00
N GLY A 72 -4.90 5.23 -5.00
CA GLY A 72 -5.94 5.03 -4.00
C GLY A 72 -5.50 4.25 -2.75
N LEU A 73 -4.25 3.78 -2.71
CA LEU A 73 -3.78 2.88 -1.65
C LEU A 73 -3.81 3.55 -0.27
N SER A 74 -3.49 4.84 -0.19
CA SER A 74 -3.55 5.59 1.09
C SER A 74 -4.96 5.66 1.65
N ASP A 75 -5.98 5.83 0.79
CA ASP A 75 -7.37 5.86 1.20
C ASP A 75 -7.83 4.47 1.67
N MET A 76 -7.45 3.43 0.92
CA MET A 76 -7.74 2.04 1.26
C MET A 76 -7.15 1.62 2.62
N LEU A 77 -5.94 2.09 2.92
CA LEU A 77 -5.25 1.79 4.18
C LEU A 77 -5.67 2.74 5.32
N GLY A 78 -6.51 3.74 5.06
CA GLY A 78 -7.06 4.65 6.08
C GLY A 78 -6.05 5.65 6.63
N ILE A 79 -5.10 6.10 5.81
CA ILE A 79 -4.01 7.01 6.20
C ILE A 79 -3.90 8.26 5.30
N ALA A 80 -4.92 8.53 4.49
CA ALA A 80 -4.99 9.66 3.56
C ALA A 80 -5.48 10.96 4.19
#